data_AF-A0A7S0Z056-F1
#
_entry.id   AF-A0A7S0Z056-F1
#
_cell.length_a   1.000
_cell.length_b   1.000
_cell.length_c   1.000
_cell.angle_alpha   90.00
_cell.angle_beta   90.00
_cell.angle_gamma   90.00
#
_symmetry.space_group_name_H-M   'P 1'
#
loop_
_entity.id
_entity.type
_entity.pdbx_description
1 polymer ?
#
loop_
_entity_poly.entity_id
_entity_poly.type
_entity_poly.pdbx_seq_one_letter_code
_entity_poly.pdbx_strand_id
1 'polypeptide(L)'
;PFVPLHKNRLGGLGSPFPPRPVMTDYGFRSERMELVQLLMQKDAAHDSVDELARLECIQFRDSDDNKDRTAFQREYAHEVRLCDDIMRKIRFIRDSARQLGLEVYPAQGLGPGLGKERINLYQLSQELGEAEKELKDMFARQRIMDATHAELLEHRHLLRNIPRLMGARADAARVLAVPREAGPGEEGEALMEEGGGAGGRGGG
;
A
#
# COMPACT_ATOMS: atom_id res chain seq x y z
N PRO A 1 -12.46 45.24 16.45
CA PRO A 1 -12.22 43.80 16.66
C PRO A 1 -11.43 43.19 15.48
N PHE A 2 -10.12 43.08 15.71
CA PHE A 2 -9.12 42.49 14.82
C PHE A 2 -9.43 41.02 14.53
N VAL A 3 -9.40 40.63 13.25
CA VAL A 3 -9.30 39.22 12.84
C VAL A 3 -7.94 39.06 12.15
N PRO A 4 -7.01 38.24 12.67
CA PRO A 4 -5.72 38.02 12.04
C PRO A 4 -5.88 37.01 10.89
N LEU A 5 -5.65 37.44 9.65
CA LEU A 5 -5.55 36.55 8.49
C LEU A 5 -4.16 35.91 8.44
N HIS A 6 -3.93 34.94 9.31
CA HIS A 6 -2.96 33.88 9.02
C HIS A 6 -3.67 32.78 8.23
N LYS A 7 -3.00 32.31 7.16
CA LYS A 7 -3.30 31.07 6.41
C LYS A 7 -4.51 31.11 5.47
N ASN A 8 -4.46 31.90 4.40
CA ASN A 8 -5.13 31.48 3.16
C ASN A 8 -4.18 30.63 2.33
N ARG A 9 -4.11 29.35 2.76
CA ARG A 9 -3.48 28.23 2.06
C ARG A 9 -4.49 27.62 1.08
N LEU A 10 -5.05 28.44 0.18
CA LEU A 10 -6.02 28.03 -0.84
C LEU A 10 -5.78 28.82 -2.13
N GLY A 11 -4.92 28.29 -2.97
CA GLY A 11 -4.69 28.76 -4.34
C GLY A 11 -3.94 27.67 -5.08
N GLY A 12 -4.65 26.96 -5.97
CA GLY A 12 -4.05 25.93 -6.81
C GLY A 12 -2.92 26.49 -7.67
N LEU A 13 -1.99 25.61 -8.05
CA LEU A 13 -0.95 25.87 -9.04
C LEU A 13 -1.58 26.50 -10.30
N GLY A 14 -1.47 27.82 -10.46
CA GLY A 14 -1.89 28.51 -11.69
C GLY A 14 -2.59 29.86 -11.55
N SER A 15 -3.03 30.30 -10.36
CA SER A 15 -3.55 31.67 -10.23
C SER A 15 -2.39 32.67 -10.04
N PRO A 16 -2.31 33.77 -10.81
CA PRO A 16 -1.38 34.85 -10.50
C PRO A 16 -1.72 35.38 -9.09
N PHE A 17 -0.78 35.25 -8.15
CA PHE A 17 -0.92 35.88 -6.85
C PHE A 17 -1.07 37.40 -7.08
N PRO A 18 -2.20 38.02 -6.74
CA PRO A 18 -2.34 39.45 -6.91
C PRO A 18 -1.32 40.16 -5.99
N PRO A 19 -0.75 41.30 -6.41
CA PRO A 19 0.15 42.08 -5.57
C PRO A 19 -0.52 42.38 -4.23
N ARG A 20 0.24 42.27 -3.13
CA ARG A 20 -0.31 42.44 -1.78
C ARG A 20 -0.89 43.87 -1.66
N PRO A 21 -2.10 44.03 -1.10
CA PRO A 21 -2.65 45.35 -0.87
C PRO A 21 -1.89 46.02 0.29
N VAL A 22 -1.37 47.22 0.06
CA VAL A 22 -0.69 48.01 1.09
C VAL A 22 -1.56 49.21 1.44
N MET A 23 -1.69 49.50 2.74
CA MET A 23 -2.38 50.68 3.25
C MET A 23 -1.50 51.90 3.00
N THR A 24 -1.95 52.81 2.14
CA THR A 24 -1.31 54.11 1.92
C THR A 24 -2.08 55.21 2.65
N ASP A 25 -1.50 56.41 2.79
CA ASP A 25 -2.16 57.59 3.38
C ASP A 25 -3.53 57.93 2.74
N TYR A 26 -3.82 57.38 1.56
CA TYR A 26 -5.04 57.62 0.78
C TYR A 26 -5.84 56.35 0.45
N GLY A 27 -5.64 55.25 1.18
CA GLY A 27 -6.42 54.00 1.08
C GLY A 27 -5.63 52.76 0.65
N PHE A 28 -6.33 51.63 0.41
CA PHE A 28 -5.74 50.39 -0.09
C PHE A 28 -5.45 50.47 -1.60
N ARG A 29 -4.19 50.26 -1.97
CA ARG A 29 -3.71 50.17 -3.37
C ARG A 29 -2.82 48.94 -3.52
N SER A 30 -2.68 48.44 -4.74
CA SER A 30 -1.71 47.41 -5.06
C SER A 30 -0.28 47.90 -4.82
N GLU A 31 0.57 47.04 -4.30
CA GLU A 31 2.00 47.29 -4.20
C GLU A 31 2.64 47.50 -5.60
N ARG A 32 3.68 48.34 -5.66
CA ARG A 32 4.43 48.56 -6.91
C ARG A 32 5.22 47.28 -7.24
N MET A 33 5.14 46.85 -8.49
CA MET A 33 5.84 45.66 -8.99
C MET A 33 6.91 46.08 -10.00
N GLU A 34 8.08 45.47 -9.92
CA GLU A 34 9.18 45.66 -10.87
C GLU A 34 9.54 44.34 -11.55
N LEU A 35 9.84 44.41 -12.85
CA LEU A 35 10.33 43.27 -13.62
C LEU A 35 11.85 43.23 -13.56
N VAL A 36 12.41 42.16 -13.01
CA VAL A 36 13.86 41.95 -12.90
C VAL A 36 14.28 40.75 -13.74
N GLN A 37 15.40 40.86 -14.44
CA GLN A 37 16.03 39.74 -15.14
C GLN A 37 17.06 39.07 -14.23
N LEU A 38 16.84 37.79 -13.91
CA LEU A 38 17.73 37.00 -13.06
C LEU A 38 18.69 36.18 -13.93
N LEU A 39 20.00 36.41 -13.80
CA LEU A 39 21.04 35.66 -14.48
C LEU A 39 21.75 34.74 -13.48
N MET A 40 21.73 33.44 -13.73
CA MET A 40 22.16 32.42 -12.77
C MET A 40 23.04 31.37 -13.45
N GLN A 41 24.05 30.87 -12.74
CA GLN A 41 24.76 29.65 -13.15
C GLN A 41 23.95 28.41 -12.74
N LYS A 42 23.99 27.36 -13.57
CA LYS A 42 23.20 26.14 -13.38
C LYS A 42 23.47 25.47 -12.03
N ASP A 43 24.73 25.42 -11.60
CA ASP A 43 25.13 24.73 -10.37
C ASP A 43 24.64 25.42 -9.09
N ALA A 44 24.44 26.75 -9.16
CA ALA A 44 23.94 27.57 -8.05
C ALA A 44 22.43 27.87 -8.16
N ALA A 45 21.77 27.41 -9.23
CA ALA A 45 20.39 27.74 -9.52
C ALA A 45 19.43 27.22 -8.43
N HIS A 46 19.59 25.96 -8.03
CA HIS A 46 18.77 25.33 -7.00
C HIS A 46 18.83 26.08 -5.67
N ASP A 47 20.04 26.32 -5.17
CA ASP A 47 20.26 26.95 -3.85
C ASP A 47 19.79 28.40 -3.84
N SER A 48 20.01 29.13 -4.93
CA SER A 48 19.54 30.51 -5.08
C SER A 48 18.01 30.57 -5.16
N VAL A 49 17.35 29.68 -5.91
CA VAL A 49 15.88 29.64 -5.99
C VAL A 49 15.27 29.27 -4.63
N ASP A 50 15.90 28.39 -3.85
CA ASP A 50 15.43 28.06 -2.50
C ASP A 50 15.46 29.27 -1.56
N GLU A 51 16.55 30.04 -1.56
CA GLU A 51 16.62 31.28 -0.78
C GLU A 51 15.60 32.33 -1.26
N LEU A 52 15.42 32.48 -2.57
CA LEU A 52 14.39 33.37 -3.13
C LEU A 52 12.97 32.91 -2.78
N ALA A 53 12.71 31.61 -2.72
CA ALA A 53 11.41 31.05 -2.34
C ALA A 53 11.08 31.38 -0.88
N ARG A 54 12.06 31.38 0.03
CA ARG A 54 11.87 31.75 1.45
C ARG A 54 11.52 33.23 1.65
N LEU A 55 11.94 34.11 0.73
CA LEU A 55 11.58 35.54 0.77
C LEU A 55 10.11 35.78 0.40
N GLU A 56 9.47 34.85 -0.31
CA GLU A 56 8.04 34.89 -0.69
C GLU A 56 7.59 36.19 -1.40
N CYS A 57 8.50 36.87 -2.10
CA CYS A 57 8.28 38.18 -2.74
C CYS A 57 8.45 38.19 -4.27
N ILE A 58 8.66 37.02 -4.88
CA ILE A 58 9.00 36.89 -6.30
C ILE A 58 7.93 36.09 -7.02
N GLN A 59 7.57 36.57 -8.21
CA GLN A 59 6.73 35.84 -9.16
C GLN A 59 7.54 35.53 -10.41
N PHE A 60 7.76 34.25 -10.69
CA PHE A 60 8.41 33.81 -11.93
C PHE A 60 7.44 33.96 -13.11
N ARG A 61 7.98 34.45 -14.23
CA ARG A 61 7.30 34.52 -15.52
C ARG A 61 7.91 33.48 -16.45
N ASP A 62 7.08 32.80 -17.23
CA ASP A 62 7.60 31.86 -18.24
C ASP A 62 8.37 32.66 -19.31
N SER A 63 9.64 32.31 -19.51
CA SER A 63 10.52 32.97 -20.47
C SER A 63 10.07 32.70 -21.90
N ASP A 64 10.31 33.64 -22.80
CA ASP A 64 9.90 33.51 -24.20
C ASP A 64 10.53 32.29 -24.90
N ASP A 65 11.75 31.91 -24.52
CA ASP A 65 12.47 30.71 -25.01
C ASP A 65 11.74 29.38 -24.71
N ASN A 66 10.79 29.39 -23.76
CA ASN A 66 10.09 28.21 -23.31
C ASN A 66 8.71 28.03 -23.97
N LYS A 67 8.28 29.00 -24.79
CA LYS A 67 6.96 28.98 -25.46
C LYS A 67 6.88 27.92 -26.56
N ASP A 68 8.00 27.64 -27.22
CA ASP A 68 8.07 26.65 -28.30
C ASP A 68 8.42 25.24 -27.80
N ARG A 69 8.77 25.10 -26.51
CA ARG A 69 9.18 23.83 -25.90
C ARG A 69 8.01 23.18 -25.18
N THR A 70 7.77 21.90 -25.47
CA THR A 70 6.82 21.10 -24.68
C THR A 70 7.35 20.89 -23.26
N ALA A 71 6.48 20.73 -22.26
CA ALA A 71 6.86 20.53 -20.86
C ALA A 71 7.95 19.46 -20.63
N PHE A 72 7.97 18.41 -21.45
CA PHE A 72 8.95 17.32 -21.38
C PHE A 72 10.32 17.62 -21.98
N GLN A 73 10.43 18.65 -22.83
CA GLN A 73 11.67 19.10 -23.47
C GLN A 73 12.38 20.18 -22.64
N ARG A 74 11.79 20.58 -21.52
CA ARG A 74 12.37 21.54 -20.58
C ARG A 74 13.54 20.90 -19.84
N GLU A 75 14.52 21.73 -19.47
CA GLU A 75 15.81 21.29 -18.92
C GLU A 75 15.67 20.41 -17.67
N TYR A 76 14.77 20.76 -16.74
CA TYR A 76 14.58 20.06 -15.47
C TYR A 76 13.45 19.01 -15.48
N ALA A 77 12.90 18.66 -16.66
CA ALA A 77 11.76 17.76 -16.75
C ALA A 77 12.03 16.36 -16.16
N HIS A 78 13.27 15.88 -16.24
CA HIS A 78 13.67 14.60 -15.66
C HIS A 78 13.62 14.62 -14.12
N GLU A 79 14.16 15.68 -13.50
CA GLU A 79 14.19 15.83 -12.04
C GLU A 79 12.78 15.98 -11.46
N VAL A 80 11.89 16.70 -12.16
CA VAL A 80 10.47 16.80 -11.77
C VAL A 80 9.80 15.43 -11.76
N ARG A 81 10.04 14.61 -12.79
CA ARG A 81 9.51 13.23 -12.84
C ARG A 81 10.06 12.36 -11.71
N LEU A 82 11.35 12.50 -11.37
CA LEU A 82 11.95 11.79 -10.25
C LEU A 82 11.27 12.15 -8.93
N CYS A 83 10.95 13.43 -8.71
CA CYS A 83 10.18 13.87 -7.55
C CYS A 83 8.76 13.28 -7.52
N ASP A 84 8.08 13.21 -8.67
CA ASP A 84 6.76 12.57 -8.78
C ASP A 84 6.81 11.08 -8.39
N ASP A 85 7.85 10.36 -8.84
CA ASP A 85 8.07 8.96 -8.49
C ASP A 85 8.36 8.78 -6.99
N ILE A 86 9.18 9.65 -6.39
CA ILE A 86 9.45 9.66 -4.95
C ILE A 86 8.15 9.92 -4.17
N MET A 87 7.34 10.90 -4.59
CA MET A 87 6.06 11.18 -3.97
C MET A 87 5.10 9.99 -4.05
N ARG A 88 5.08 9.26 -5.17
CA ARG A 88 4.29 8.03 -5.32
C ARG A 88 4.71 6.97 -4.29
N LYS A 89 6.03 6.75 -4.14
CA LYS A 89 6.60 5.80 -3.17
C LYS A 89 6.25 6.17 -1.72
N ILE A 90 6.40 7.45 -1.36
CA ILE A 90 6.07 7.94 -0.01
C ILE A 90 4.58 7.77 0.29
N ARG A 91 3.69 8.03 -0.66
CA ARG A 91 2.24 7.80 -0.49
C ARG A 91 1.94 6.33 -0.21
N PHE A 92 2.52 5.42 -0.99
CA PHE A 92 2.38 3.98 -0.76
C PHE A 92 2.80 3.58 0.66
N ILE A 93 4.00 3.97 1.09
CA ILE A 93 4.52 3.65 2.43
C ILE A 93 3.60 4.21 3.52
N ARG A 94 3.14 5.46 3.37
CA ARG A 94 2.20 6.08 4.32
C ARG A 94 0.89 5.32 4.42
N ASP A 95 0.32 4.90 3.29
CA ASP A 95 -0.94 4.18 3.26
C ASP A 95 -0.78 2.76 3.83
N SER A 96 0.34 2.09 3.56
CA SER A 96 0.70 0.82 4.19
C SER A 96 0.89 0.93 5.71
N ALA A 97 1.53 2.00 6.20
CA ALA A 97 1.68 2.25 7.63
C ALA A 97 0.31 2.42 8.31
N ARG A 98 -0.61 3.15 7.66
CA ARG A 98 -1.99 3.31 8.15
C ARG A 98 -2.77 2.00 8.18
N GLN A 99 -2.58 1.12 7.19
CA GLN A 99 -3.19 -0.22 7.18
C GLN A 99 -2.71 -1.08 8.36
N LEU A 100 -1.48 -0.87 8.82
CA LEU A 100 -0.90 -1.53 10.00
C LEU A 100 -1.29 -0.84 11.33
N GLY A 101 -2.11 0.21 11.29
CA GLY A 101 -2.53 0.97 12.48
C GLY A 101 -1.45 1.92 13.02
N LEU A 102 -0.40 2.22 12.24
CA LEU A 102 0.64 3.17 12.62
C LEU A 102 0.21 4.60 12.28
N GLU A 103 0.19 5.48 13.29
CA GLU A 103 -0.04 6.90 13.08
C GLU A 103 1.23 7.60 12.60
N VAL A 104 1.20 8.09 11.36
CA VAL A 104 2.29 8.88 10.79
C VAL A 104 2.07 10.35 11.13
N TYR A 105 2.81 10.86 12.11
CA TYR A 105 2.79 12.28 12.46
C TYR A 105 3.68 13.09 11.51
N PRO A 106 3.26 14.30 11.11
CA PRO A 106 4.18 15.23 10.47
C PRO A 106 5.29 15.55 11.46
N ALA A 107 6.53 15.58 11.00
CA ALA A 107 7.68 15.95 11.82
C ALA A 107 7.42 17.34 12.45
N GLN A 108 7.13 17.37 13.76
CA GLN A 108 6.98 18.60 14.51
C GLN A 108 8.38 19.19 14.71
N GLY A 109 8.61 20.40 14.18
CA GLY A 109 9.83 21.18 14.46
C GLY A 109 10.85 21.32 13.32
N LEU A 110 10.61 20.77 12.13
CA LEU A 110 11.37 21.23 10.96
C LEU A 110 10.83 22.60 10.53
N GLY A 111 11.40 23.65 11.10
CA GLY A 111 11.27 24.99 10.53
C GLY A 111 11.80 25.01 9.08
N PRO A 112 11.38 25.98 8.24
CA PRO A 112 11.69 26.05 6.80
C PRO A 112 13.17 26.28 6.43
N GLY A 113 14.13 25.85 7.26
CA GLY A 113 15.57 26.01 7.03
C GLY A 113 16.48 24.94 7.63
N LEU A 114 15.94 23.81 8.12
CA LEU A 114 16.73 22.73 8.72
C LEU A 114 17.07 21.57 7.76
N GLY A 115 16.54 21.58 6.53
CA GLY A 115 16.85 20.59 5.49
C GLY A 115 18.06 20.93 4.64
N LYS A 116 19.11 21.53 5.22
CA LYS A 116 20.30 22.02 4.48
C LYS A 116 21.24 20.92 4.01
N GLU A 117 21.04 19.68 4.42
CA GLU A 117 21.73 18.58 3.76
C GLU A 117 21.13 18.43 2.37
N ARG A 118 21.95 18.61 1.34
CA ARG A 118 21.59 18.31 -0.04
C ARG A 118 21.16 16.85 -0.10
N ILE A 119 19.85 16.61 0.01
CA ILE A 119 19.30 15.27 -0.14
C ILE A 119 19.50 14.91 -1.60
N ASN A 120 20.35 13.93 -1.85
CA ASN A 120 20.52 13.40 -3.19
C ASN A 120 19.24 12.64 -3.57
N LEU A 121 18.42 13.25 -4.43
CA LEU A 121 17.14 12.70 -4.86
C LEU A 121 17.27 11.30 -5.48
N TYR A 122 18.39 11.01 -6.13
CA TYR A 122 18.63 9.69 -6.73
C TYR A 122 18.82 8.61 -5.65
N GLN A 123 19.64 8.89 -4.64
CA GLN A 123 19.86 7.97 -3.52
C GLN A 123 18.55 7.74 -2.76
N LEU A 124 17.83 8.83 -2.45
CA LEU A 124 16.53 8.74 -1.80
C LEU A 124 15.52 7.91 -2.62
N SER A 125 15.48 8.10 -3.95
CA SER A 125 14.60 7.30 -4.81
C SER A 125 14.97 5.82 -4.79
N GLN A 126 16.26 5.49 -4.77
CA GLN A 126 16.72 4.11 -4.68
C GLN A 126 16.30 3.48 -3.36
N GLU A 127 16.62 4.11 -2.22
CA GLU A 127 16.27 3.63 -0.88
C GLU A 127 14.75 3.43 -0.73
N LEU A 128 13.96 4.40 -1.16
CA LEU A 128 12.49 4.28 -1.15
C LEU A 128 11.98 3.18 -2.10
N GLY A 129 12.69 2.91 -3.19
CA GLY A 129 12.35 1.82 -4.12
C GLY A 129 12.61 0.44 -3.51
N GLU A 130 13.73 0.29 -2.81
CA GLU A 130 14.06 -0.93 -2.07
C GLU A 130 13.06 -1.17 -0.93
N ALA A 131 12.74 -0.14 -0.16
CA ALA A 131 11.72 -0.21 0.90
C ALA A 131 10.32 -0.52 0.36
N GLU A 132 9.90 0.08 -0.77
CA GLU A 132 8.61 -0.25 -1.42
C GLU A 132 8.56 -1.74 -1.81
N LYS A 133 9.66 -2.27 -2.36
CA LYS A 133 9.76 -3.68 -2.77
C LYS A 133 9.69 -4.61 -1.57
N GLU A 134 10.48 -4.35 -0.53
CA GLU A 134 10.49 -5.16 0.69
C GLU A 134 9.12 -5.21 1.34
N LEU A 135 8.44 -4.07 1.43
CA LEU A 135 7.11 -3.99 2.02
C LEU A 135 6.06 -4.78 1.23
N LYS A 136 6.11 -4.72 -0.11
CA LYS A 136 5.25 -5.55 -0.97
C LYS A 136 5.52 -7.04 -0.78
N ASP A 137 6.79 -7.43 -0.70
CA ASP A 137 7.19 -8.82 -0.47
C ASP A 137 6.72 -9.31 0.89
N MET A 138 6.81 -8.49 1.94
CA MET A 138 6.29 -8.80 3.27
C MET A 138 4.78 -8.99 3.26
N PHE A 139 4.01 -8.11 2.62
CA PHE A 139 2.56 -8.26 2.50
C PHE A 139 2.17 -9.51 1.71
N ALA A 140 2.90 -9.85 0.64
CA ALA A 140 2.67 -11.08 -0.12
C ALA A 140 2.94 -12.32 0.75
N ARG A 141 4.05 -12.34 1.49
CA ARG A 141 4.39 -13.43 2.42
C ARG A 141 3.36 -13.57 3.53
N GLN A 142 2.88 -12.46 4.09
CA GLN A 142 1.83 -12.48 5.11
C GLN A 142 0.56 -13.13 4.58
N ARG A 143 0.10 -12.75 3.39
CA ARG A 143 -1.09 -13.35 2.77
C ARG A 143 -0.96 -14.86 2.56
N ILE A 144 0.22 -15.32 2.13
CA ILE A 144 0.50 -16.75 1.96
C ILE A 144 0.45 -17.46 3.31
N MET A 145 1.08 -16.89 4.34
CA MET A 145 1.06 -17.44 5.70
C MET A 145 -0.35 -17.53 6.27
N ASP A 146 -1.16 -16.48 6.08
CA ASP A 146 -2.55 -16.46 6.56
C ASP A 146 -3.41 -17.52 5.86
N ALA A 147 -3.22 -17.70 4.54
CA ALA A 147 -3.92 -18.72 3.76
C ALA A 147 -3.54 -20.15 4.18
N THR A 148 -2.24 -20.44 4.33
CA THR A 148 -1.79 -21.77 4.77
C THR A 148 -2.22 -22.06 6.21
N HIS A 149 -2.24 -21.04 7.08
CA HIS A 149 -2.76 -21.19 8.43
C HIS A 149 -4.26 -21.51 8.44
N ALA A 150 -5.06 -20.85 7.60
CA ALA A 150 -6.49 -21.15 7.47
C ALA A 150 -6.73 -22.60 6.99
N GLU A 151 -6.00 -23.06 5.98
CA GLU A 151 -6.08 -24.45 5.48
C GLU A 151 -5.75 -25.48 6.58
N LEU A 152 -4.66 -25.25 7.33
CA LEU A 152 -4.28 -26.13 8.43
C LEU A 152 -5.30 -26.12 9.58
N LEU A 153 -5.94 -24.97 9.84
CA LEU A 153 -7.03 -24.89 10.81
C LEU A 153 -8.25 -25.70 10.38
N GLU A 154 -8.66 -25.60 9.11
CA GLU A 154 -9.75 -26.40 8.55
C GLU A 154 -9.45 -27.88 8.68
N HIS A 155 -8.25 -28.31 8.28
CA HIS A 155 -7.83 -29.70 8.42
C HIS A 155 -7.85 -30.17 9.87
N ARG A 156 -7.36 -29.36 10.82
CA ARG A 156 -7.44 -29.65 12.26
C ARG A 156 -8.89 -29.80 12.73
N HIS A 157 -9.80 -28.96 12.26
CA HIS A 157 -11.22 -29.04 12.58
C HIS A 157 -11.88 -30.30 12.03
N LEU A 158 -11.53 -30.70 10.79
CA LEU A 158 -11.98 -31.96 10.21
C LEU A 158 -11.54 -33.15 11.06
N LEU A 159 -10.25 -33.25 11.36
CA LEU A 159 -9.71 -34.34 12.19
C LEU A 159 -10.37 -34.43 13.57
N ARG A 160 -10.65 -33.28 14.20
CA ARG A 160 -11.32 -33.25 15.51
C ARG A 160 -12.79 -33.70 15.43
N ASN A 161 -13.48 -33.37 14.34
CA ASN A 161 -14.91 -33.64 14.18
C ASN A 161 -15.20 -35.01 13.56
N ILE A 162 -14.24 -35.61 12.85
CA ILE A 162 -14.39 -36.92 12.19
C ILE A 162 -14.83 -38.04 13.16
N PRO A 163 -14.26 -38.22 14.36
CA PRO A 163 -14.71 -39.27 15.29
C PRO A 163 -16.18 -39.08 15.70
N ARG A 164 -16.62 -37.84 15.90
CA ARG A 164 -18.01 -37.52 16.24
C ARG A 164 -18.95 -37.79 15.05
N LEU A 165 -18.53 -37.42 13.85
CA LEU A 165 -19.31 -37.62 12.62
C LEU A 165 -19.40 -39.11 12.25
N MET A 166 -18.29 -39.85 12.36
CA MET A 166 -18.26 -41.29 12.11
C MET A 166 -18.98 -42.08 13.20
N GLY A 167 -18.87 -41.70 14.48
CA GLY A 167 -19.63 -42.29 15.58
C GLY A 167 -21.15 -42.10 15.38
N ALA A 168 -21.60 -40.88 15.11
CA ALA A 168 -23.00 -40.59 14.82
C ALA A 168 -23.52 -41.33 13.58
N ARG A 169 -22.67 -41.54 12.56
CA ARG A 169 -23.03 -42.35 11.38
C ARG A 169 -23.09 -43.85 11.68
N ALA A 170 -22.22 -44.38 12.52
CA ALA A 170 -22.27 -45.77 12.96
C ALA A 170 -23.53 -46.05 13.79
N ASP A 171 -23.94 -45.10 14.63
CA ASP A 171 -25.19 -45.17 15.39
C ASP A 171 -26.42 -45.02 14.48
N ALA A 172 -26.40 -44.11 13.50
CA ALA A 172 -27.47 -43.98 12.51
C ALA A 172 -27.57 -45.19 11.56
N ALA A 173 -26.45 -45.81 11.19
CA ALA A 173 -26.42 -47.04 10.39
C ALA A 173 -26.94 -48.25 11.18
N ARG A 174 -26.70 -48.29 12.50
CA ARG A 174 -27.32 -49.26 13.41
C ARG A 174 -28.84 -49.10 13.52
N VAL A 175 -29.35 -47.87 13.50
CA VAL A 175 -30.81 -47.61 13.55
C VAL A 175 -31.51 -47.95 12.24
N LEU A 176 -30.82 -47.86 11.10
CA LEU A 176 -31.35 -48.25 9.78
C LEU A 176 -31.16 -49.74 9.44
N ALA A 177 -30.34 -50.47 10.20
CA ALA A 177 -30.23 -51.92 10.10
C ALA A 177 -31.48 -52.57 10.72
N VAL A 178 -32.54 -52.70 9.92
CA VAL A 178 -33.74 -53.48 10.27
C VAL A 178 -33.31 -54.92 10.61
N PRO A 179 -33.71 -55.50 11.76
CA PRO A 179 -33.51 -56.92 12.00
C PRO A 179 -34.35 -57.69 10.99
N ARG A 180 -33.72 -58.49 10.13
CA ARG A 180 -34.43 -59.44 9.28
C ARG A 180 -35.02 -60.51 10.20
N GLU A 181 -36.33 -60.41 10.47
CA GLU A 181 -37.03 -61.43 11.27
C GLU A 181 -36.84 -62.81 10.62
N ALA A 182 -36.37 -63.75 11.43
CA ALA A 182 -36.32 -65.15 11.09
C ALA A 182 -37.76 -65.71 11.15
N GLY A 183 -38.37 -65.93 9.98
CA GLY A 183 -39.60 -66.71 9.86
C GLY A 183 -39.34 -68.21 10.12
N PRO A 184 -40.29 -68.96 10.69
CA PRO A 184 -40.06 -70.30 11.18
C PRO A 184 -40.08 -71.35 10.06
N GLY A 185 -39.12 -72.27 10.15
CA GLY A 185 -39.11 -73.68 9.74
C GLY A 185 -39.85 -74.14 8.49
N GLU A 186 -39.08 -74.64 7.52
CA GLU A 186 -39.43 -75.88 6.80
C GLU A 186 -38.19 -76.78 6.72
N GLU A 187 -38.41 -78.05 7.05
CA GLU A 187 -37.43 -79.13 7.20
C GLU A 187 -37.22 -79.88 5.87
N GLY A 188 -36.05 -80.52 5.70
CA GLY A 188 -35.72 -81.46 4.62
C GLY A 188 -34.79 -80.85 3.56
N GLU A 189 -33.67 -81.44 3.14
CA GLU A 189 -33.17 -82.80 3.20
C GLU A 189 -31.63 -82.74 3.22
N ALA A 190 -31.02 -83.69 3.93
CA ALA A 190 -29.58 -83.89 3.98
C ALA A 190 -29.09 -84.59 2.71
N LEU A 191 -27.95 -84.16 2.17
CA LEU A 191 -27.03 -85.05 1.45
C LEU A 191 -25.59 -84.64 1.77
N MET A 192 -24.91 -85.57 2.46
CA MET A 192 -23.47 -85.61 2.68
C MET A 192 -22.72 -85.77 1.36
N GLU A 193 -21.54 -85.17 1.26
CA GLU A 193 -20.33 -85.89 0.81
C GLU A 193 -19.09 -85.12 1.27
N GLU A 194 -18.17 -85.88 1.85
CA GLU A 194 -16.86 -85.47 2.33
C GLU A 194 -15.90 -85.10 1.18
N GLY A 195 -14.85 -84.36 1.52
CA GLY A 195 -13.52 -84.75 1.02
C GLY A 195 -12.60 -83.61 0.58
N GLY A 196 -11.49 -83.48 1.30
CA GLY A 196 -10.19 -83.17 0.68
C GLY A 196 -9.67 -81.75 0.86
N GLY A 197 -8.88 -81.55 1.92
CA GLY A 197 -8.02 -80.37 2.06
C GLY A 197 -6.76 -80.42 1.19
N ALA A 198 -6.08 -79.27 1.04
CA ALA A 198 -4.63 -79.10 1.22
C ALA A 198 -4.11 -77.75 0.68
N GLY A 199 -3.24 -77.09 1.47
CA GLY A 199 -2.17 -76.17 1.05
C GLY A 199 -2.58 -74.72 0.70
N GLY A 200 -2.00 -73.64 1.22
CA GLY A 200 -0.77 -73.45 1.97
C GLY A 200 0.15 -72.44 1.24
N ARG A 201 0.47 -71.33 1.94
CA ARG A 201 1.59 -70.36 1.70
C ARG A 201 1.48 -69.51 0.42
N GLY A 202 1.97 -68.28 0.32
CA GLY A 202 2.76 -67.33 1.12
C GLY A 202 2.83 -66.05 0.26
N GLY A 203 2.86 -64.83 0.79
CA GLY A 203 4.04 -64.25 1.42
C GLY A 203 5.05 -63.79 0.36
N GLY A 204 4.96 -62.50 -0.03
CA GLY A 204 5.85 -61.83 -0.98
C GLY A 204 5.30 -60.45 -1.35
#